data_AF-A0A534MWM9-F1
#
_entry.id   AF-A0A534MWM9-F1
#
_cell.length_a   1.000
_cell.length_b   1.000
_cell.length_c   1.000
_cell.angle_alpha   90.00
_cell.angle_beta   90.00
_cell.angle_gamma   90.00
#
_symmetry.space_group_name_H-M   'P 1'
#
loop_
_entity.id
_entity.type
_entity.pdbx_description
1 polymer ?
#
loop_
_entity_poly.entity_id
_entity_poly.type
_entity_poly.pdbx_seq_one_letter_code
_entity_poly.pdbx_strand_id
1 'polypeptide(L)'
;MCDVADEVGISTAPGGGGAGTSGPGLQTLDLSKLMPYAHALAGWRENRESHVGFVGYGNTTAGNKVLIAVDREYDPAVPQAVAQGLREKGAHVDLLFIDTGDPDREFDFLDEVRVIMRRELWEKNPRRWEGLPFIEDFAARRGYDLLIHGKGGPVPKTAHRYEQIPWLRTEHFLQRSTTYPLNLHLLINKKTWDPIWEKGRGGKARLTDPEGTDISWTYWEKYYDGSRYGFSATPRNGHLFSHPVPPLVAEENAAGVVAGTTSHFSKAFPQVKVELEAGQIIKVVGGDAYGDAWRDLLEESRHTQYPCFPRPGLFYLWEAAIGTNPKILRPSRIERHSSGGFEWERRRSGVIHMGFGTLWRAPEEKWAGERGLLYGHLHIHLLLPTLVVTAKDGREHTVIRNGRLTALDNPEVRELAQKYGDPDELLKEDWIPQIPGITCPGSYEEYAKDPGRWIYNQQA
;
A
#
# COMPACT_ATOMS: atom_id res chain seq x y z
N MET A 1 25.24 -18.75 52.06
CA MET A 1 25.97 -17.56 52.53
C MET A 1 26.18 -16.66 51.32
N CYS A 2 25.33 -15.65 51.22
CA CYS A 2 25.62 -14.28 50.85
C CYS A 2 24.26 -13.58 50.83
N ASP A 3 24.17 -12.57 51.67
CA ASP A 3 22.97 -12.07 52.32
C ASP A 3 22.15 -11.09 51.49
N VAL A 4 20.90 -11.00 51.92
CA VAL A 4 19.83 -10.09 51.56
C VAL A 4 20.15 -8.68 52.06
N ALA A 5 19.76 -7.65 51.30
CA ALA A 5 19.40 -6.35 51.86
C ALA A 5 18.26 -5.74 51.05
N ASP A 6 17.07 -5.78 51.64
CA ASP A 6 15.88 -5.03 51.25
C ASP A 6 15.97 -3.58 51.80
N GLU A 7 15.44 -2.67 50.97
CA GLU A 7 14.55 -1.57 51.32
C GLU A 7 15.01 -0.20 51.89
N VAL A 8 14.20 0.76 51.42
CA VAL A 8 13.83 2.12 51.86
C VAL A 8 14.75 3.31 51.57
N GLY A 9 14.22 4.20 50.71
CA GLY A 9 14.62 5.60 50.63
C GLY A 9 13.58 6.44 49.88
N ILE A 10 12.37 6.58 50.43
CA ILE A 10 11.44 7.65 50.02
C ILE A 10 12.08 8.99 50.46
N SER A 11 12.51 9.80 49.49
CA SER A 11 12.99 11.17 49.74
C SER A 11 11.91 12.18 49.38
N THR A 12 11.28 12.76 50.40
CA THR A 12 10.48 13.98 50.30
C THR A 12 11.37 15.18 49.95
N ALA A 13 11.07 15.88 48.86
CA ALA A 13 11.80 17.07 48.44
C ALA A 13 11.49 18.29 49.32
N PRO A 14 12.48 19.13 49.70
CA PRO A 14 12.23 20.48 50.16
C PRO A 14 12.21 21.45 48.97
N GLY A 15 11.30 22.42 49.02
CA GLY A 15 11.16 23.47 48.02
C GLY A 15 12.33 24.45 47.97
N GLY A 16 12.55 25.01 46.79
CA GLY A 16 13.51 26.11 46.57
C GLY A 16 13.70 26.35 45.08
N GLY A 17 13.27 27.52 44.61
CA GLY A 17 13.21 27.87 43.19
C GLY A 17 14.56 28.02 42.49
N GLY A 18 14.55 27.84 41.17
CA GLY A 18 15.66 28.14 40.29
C GLY A 18 15.47 27.55 38.89
N ALA A 19 15.22 28.45 37.92
CA ALA A 19 15.40 28.32 36.46
C ALA A 19 15.08 26.97 35.79
N GLY A 20 13.91 26.91 35.14
CA GLY A 20 13.46 25.77 34.37
C GLY A 20 14.34 25.44 33.17
N THR A 21 14.98 24.28 33.22
CA THR A 21 15.31 23.48 32.04
C THR A 21 14.19 22.46 31.87
N SER A 22 13.29 22.69 30.91
CA SER A 22 12.25 21.74 30.54
C SER A 22 12.87 20.45 30.01
N GLY A 23 12.87 19.39 30.81
CA GLY A 23 12.99 18.02 30.29
C GLY A 23 11.84 17.74 29.31
N PRO A 24 11.93 16.68 28.48
CA PRO A 24 10.83 16.30 27.60
C PRO A 24 9.62 15.97 28.49
N GLY A 25 8.67 16.90 28.55
CA GLY A 25 7.48 16.76 29.38
C GLY A 25 6.69 15.52 28.95
N LEU A 26 5.99 14.89 29.90
CA LEU A 26 4.96 13.91 29.59
C LEU A 26 3.99 14.55 28.59
N GLN A 27 4.07 14.11 27.33
CA GLN A 27 3.19 14.59 26.29
C GLN A 27 1.84 13.90 26.48
N THR A 28 0.85 14.63 26.98
CA THR A 28 -0.53 14.13 26.99
C THR A 28 -1.05 14.13 25.56
N LEU A 29 -1.29 12.94 25.00
CA LEU A 29 -1.91 12.79 23.69
C LEU A 29 -3.42 13.00 23.84
N ASP A 30 -3.97 14.02 23.18
CA ASP A 30 -5.42 14.17 23.05
C ASP A 30 -5.94 13.23 21.95
N LEU A 31 -6.59 12.14 22.38
CA LEU A 31 -7.14 11.13 21.48
C LEU A 31 -8.59 11.40 21.07
N SER A 32 -9.23 12.45 21.60
CA SER A 32 -10.68 12.66 21.49
C SER A 32 -11.22 12.60 20.06
N LYS A 33 -10.47 13.15 19.10
CA LYS A 33 -10.83 13.14 17.67
C LYS A 33 -10.63 11.77 17.00
N LEU A 34 -9.75 10.93 17.52
CA LEU A 34 -9.43 9.60 16.99
C LEU A 34 -10.39 8.54 17.55
N MET A 35 -10.89 8.72 18.77
CA MET A 35 -11.71 7.71 19.44
C MET A 35 -12.94 7.25 18.64
N PRO A 36 -13.71 8.11 17.93
CA PRO A 36 -14.83 7.64 17.12
C PRO A 36 -14.43 6.63 16.04
N TYR A 37 -13.27 6.83 15.41
CA TYR A 37 -12.71 5.93 14.39
C TYR A 37 -12.20 4.64 15.04
N ALA A 38 -11.49 4.75 16.17
CA ALA A 38 -11.01 3.59 16.92
C ALA A 38 -12.17 2.70 17.40
N HIS A 39 -13.27 3.29 17.89
CA HIS A 39 -14.47 2.56 18.29
C HIS A 39 -15.12 1.84 17.11
N ALA A 40 -15.21 2.51 15.96
CA ALA A 40 -15.72 1.89 14.74
C ALA A 40 -14.88 0.65 14.37
N LEU A 41 -13.56 0.81 14.24
CA LEU A 41 -12.64 -0.28 13.91
C LEU A 41 -12.69 -1.43 14.92
N ALA A 42 -12.79 -1.11 16.22
CA ALA A 42 -12.91 -2.10 17.29
C ALA A 42 -14.21 -2.92 17.21
N GLY A 43 -15.25 -2.42 16.53
CA GLY A 43 -16.51 -3.12 16.26
C GLY A 43 -16.59 -3.80 14.89
N TRP A 44 -15.67 -3.49 13.98
CA TRP A 44 -15.73 -3.93 12.59
C TRP A 44 -15.20 -5.34 12.36
N ARG A 45 -15.74 -6.03 11.36
CA ARG A 45 -15.31 -7.38 10.99
C ARG A 45 -13.82 -7.42 10.67
N GLU A 46 -13.14 -8.40 11.24
CA GLU A 46 -11.78 -8.81 10.85
C GLU A 46 -11.80 -9.47 9.48
N ASN A 47 -10.99 -8.98 8.54
CA ASN A 47 -10.95 -9.46 7.16
C ASN A 47 -9.61 -10.05 6.77
N ARG A 48 -8.57 -9.92 7.61
CA ARG A 48 -7.17 -10.20 7.27
C ARG A 48 -6.74 -9.50 5.98
N GLU A 49 -7.12 -8.23 5.83
CA GLU A 49 -6.72 -7.41 4.70
C GLU A 49 -6.00 -6.14 5.13
N SER A 50 -5.03 -5.73 4.32
CA SER A 50 -4.14 -4.60 4.59
C SER A 50 -4.68 -3.25 4.12
N HIS A 51 -5.79 -3.26 3.38
CA HIS A 51 -6.32 -2.08 2.71
C HIS A 51 -7.37 -1.36 3.57
N VAL A 52 -7.23 -0.04 3.64
CA VAL A 52 -8.14 0.87 4.37
C VAL A 52 -9.58 0.69 3.87
N GLY A 53 -10.52 0.61 4.81
CA GLY A 53 -11.92 0.23 4.55
C GLY A 53 -12.20 -1.27 4.76
N PHE A 54 -11.17 -2.11 4.88
CA PHE A 54 -11.29 -3.55 5.15
C PHE A 54 -10.60 -3.99 6.45
N VAL A 55 -9.99 -3.10 7.21
CA VAL A 55 -9.37 -3.43 8.50
C VAL A 55 -10.41 -3.28 9.61
N GLY A 56 -10.48 -4.24 10.52
CA GLY A 56 -11.35 -4.23 11.69
C GLY A 56 -10.83 -5.18 12.77
N TYR A 57 -11.27 -5.00 14.01
CA TYR A 57 -10.79 -5.75 15.19
C TYR A 57 -11.95 -6.35 16.02
N GLY A 58 -13.08 -6.56 15.38
CA GLY A 58 -14.39 -6.83 15.96
C GLY A 58 -14.51 -8.12 16.77
N ASN A 59 -13.72 -9.15 16.43
CA ASN A 59 -13.75 -10.43 17.16
C ASN A 59 -13.00 -10.34 18.51
N THR A 60 -12.37 -9.20 18.81
CA THR A 60 -11.72 -8.97 20.10
C THR A 60 -12.77 -8.81 21.21
N THR A 61 -12.66 -9.62 22.25
CA THR A 61 -13.57 -9.65 23.41
C THR A 61 -12.83 -9.41 24.72
N ALA A 62 -13.59 -9.29 25.82
CA ALA A 62 -13.04 -9.11 27.15
C ALA A 62 -12.07 -10.24 27.54
N GLY A 63 -10.92 -9.89 28.09
CA GLY A 63 -9.86 -10.82 28.47
C GLY A 63 -8.90 -11.22 27.35
N ASN A 64 -9.19 -10.90 26.08
CA ASN A 64 -8.22 -11.15 25.00
C ASN A 64 -6.92 -10.37 25.23
N LYS A 65 -5.80 -11.02 24.92
CA LYS A 65 -4.47 -10.39 24.87
C LYS A 65 -4.20 -9.90 23.45
N VAL A 66 -4.01 -8.59 23.30
CA VAL A 66 -3.72 -7.94 22.02
C VAL A 66 -2.34 -7.31 22.08
N LEU A 67 -1.52 -7.59 21.06
CA LEU A 67 -0.26 -6.86 20.83
C LEU A 67 -0.45 -5.94 19.64
N ILE A 68 -0.26 -4.64 19.84
CA ILE A 68 -0.08 -3.70 18.73
C ILE A 68 1.40 -3.40 18.64
N ALA A 69 2.01 -3.80 17.54
CA ALA A 69 3.43 -3.59 17.28
C ALA A 69 3.59 -2.66 16.08
N VAL A 70 4.25 -1.54 16.27
CA VAL A 70 4.46 -0.50 15.27
C VAL A 70 5.91 0.01 15.32
N ASP A 71 6.36 0.68 14.28
CA ASP A 71 7.66 1.37 14.29
C ASP A 71 7.51 2.87 14.60
N ARG A 72 8.66 3.56 14.70
CA ARG A 72 8.72 5.01 15.02
C ARG A 72 8.19 5.95 13.94
N GLU A 73 7.79 5.47 12.75
CA GLU A 73 7.12 6.35 11.78
C GLU A 73 5.68 6.65 12.16
N TYR A 74 5.07 5.77 12.95
CA TYR A 74 3.70 5.99 13.39
C TYR A 74 3.65 7.22 14.28
N ASP A 75 2.70 8.10 13.99
CA ASP A 75 2.19 9.02 14.98
C ASP A 75 1.67 8.18 16.17
N PRO A 76 2.27 8.30 17.37
CA PRO A 76 1.89 7.47 18.51
C PRO A 76 0.42 7.58 18.91
N ALA A 77 -0.27 8.67 18.56
CA ALA A 77 -1.69 8.84 18.82
C ALA A 77 -2.55 7.77 18.13
N VAL A 78 -2.16 7.30 16.94
CA VAL A 78 -2.92 6.30 16.18
C VAL A 78 -2.97 4.93 16.87
N PRO A 79 -1.84 4.23 17.14
CA PRO A 79 -1.86 2.96 17.85
C PRO A 79 -2.42 3.10 19.28
N GLN A 80 -2.25 4.25 19.93
CA GLN A 80 -2.83 4.52 21.25
C GLN A 80 -4.36 4.60 21.20
N ALA A 81 -4.94 5.29 20.20
CA ALA A 81 -6.39 5.34 20.03
C ALA A 81 -6.98 3.96 19.76
N VAL A 82 -6.35 3.17 18.89
CA VAL A 82 -6.77 1.77 18.64
C VAL A 82 -6.67 0.94 19.93
N ALA A 83 -5.58 1.05 20.67
CA ALA A 83 -5.43 0.34 21.94
C ALA A 83 -6.51 0.74 22.95
N GLN A 84 -6.82 2.03 23.07
CA GLN A 84 -7.86 2.52 23.95
C GLN A 84 -9.23 1.94 23.57
N GLY A 85 -9.60 1.97 22.29
CA GLY A 85 -10.87 1.40 21.82
C GLY A 85 -11.01 -0.10 22.11
N LEU A 86 -9.90 -0.86 22.07
CA LEU A 86 -9.89 -2.29 22.42
C LEU A 86 -9.90 -2.52 23.94
N ARG A 87 -9.22 -1.69 24.72
CA ARG A 87 -9.28 -1.73 26.20
C ARG A 87 -10.68 -1.46 26.73
N GLU A 88 -11.42 -0.57 26.09
CA GLU A 88 -12.84 -0.30 26.42
C GLU A 88 -13.76 -1.50 26.14
N LYS A 89 -13.38 -2.42 25.24
CA LYS A 89 -14.03 -3.73 25.07
C LYS A 89 -13.60 -4.77 26.12
N GLY A 90 -12.74 -4.40 27.07
CA GLY A 90 -12.21 -5.26 28.12
C GLY A 90 -10.99 -6.09 27.72
N ALA A 91 -10.33 -5.79 26.60
CA ALA A 91 -9.11 -6.49 26.19
C ALA A 91 -7.88 -5.98 26.97
N HIS A 92 -6.89 -6.86 27.15
CA HIS A 92 -5.55 -6.48 27.62
C HIS A 92 -4.67 -6.15 26.42
N VAL A 93 -4.29 -4.87 26.28
CA VAL A 93 -3.58 -4.39 25.09
C VAL A 93 -2.19 -3.88 25.45
N ASP A 94 -1.18 -4.51 24.87
CA ASP A 94 0.22 -4.09 24.92
C ASP A 94 0.59 -3.31 23.65
N LEU A 95 1.39 -2.26 23.82
CA LEU A 95 1.96 -1.49 22.73
C LEU A 95 3.47 -1.71 22.69
N LEU A 96 3.98 -2.02 21.50
CA LEU A 96 5.40 -2.14 21.24
C LEU A 96 5.81 -1.20 20.10
N PHE A 97 6.72 -0.28 20.40
CA PHE A 97 7.32 0.64 19.43
C PHE A 97 8.73 0.17 19.08
N ILE A 98 8.99 0.03 17.80
CA ILE A 98 10.24 -0.54 17.29
C ILE A 98 11.04 0.59 16.65
N ASP A 99 12.25 0.80 17.15
CA ASP A 99 13.18 1.72 16.51
C ASP A 99 13.79 1.04 15.29
N THR A 100 13.44 1.58 14.12
CA THR A 100 13.92 1.11 12.82
C THR A 100 14.76 2.17 12.11
N GLY A 101 15.30 3.14 12.87
CA GLY A 101 16.08 4.26 12.36
C GLY A 101 15.26 5.55 12.25
N ASP A 102 15.85 6.55 11.59
CA ASP A 102 15.29 7.90 11.49
C ASP A 102 14.14 7.94 10.44
N PRO A 103 12.88 8.14 10.86
CA PRO A 103 11.74 8.20 9.97
C PRO A 103 11.54 9.58 9.31
N ASP A 104 12.09 10.65 9.89
CA ASP A 104 11.71 12.03 9.59
C ASP A 104 12.75 12.73 8.72
N ARG A 105 13.11 12.11 7.59
CA ARG A 105 13.94 12.73 6.56
C ARG A 105 13.18 12.90 5.25
N GLU A 106 13.64 13.84 4.43
CA GLU A 106 13.15 13.96 3.06
C GLU A 106 13.58 12.74 2.23
N PHE A 107 12.72 12.32 1.29
CA PHE A 107 13.09 11.28 0.34
C PHE A 107 14.01 11.79 -0.73
N ASP A 108 14.87 10.89 -1.16
CA ASP A 108 15.56 11.02 -2.44
C ASP A 108 14.88 10.11 -3.48
N PHE A 109 15.46 10.10 -4.69
CA PHE A 109 14.96 9.32 -5.81
C PHE A 109 15.20 7.81 -5.68
N LEU A 110 16.04 7.37 -4.74
CA LEU A 110 16.53 6.00 -4.60
C LEU A 110 15.99 5.26 -3.38
N ASP A 111 15.09 5.88 -2.62
CA ASP A 111 14.49 5.28 -1.43
C ASP A 111 13.79 3.95 -1.72
N GLU A 112 12.95 3.89 -2.75
CA GLU A 112 12.27 2.67 -3.16
C GLU A 112 13.27 1.58 -3.55
N VAL A 113 14.33 1.96 -4.28
CA VAL A 113 15.38 1.04 -4.72
C VAL A 113 16.07 0.40 -3.52
N ARG A 114 16.48 1.19 -2.54
CA ARG A 114 17.16 0.69 -1.33
C ARG A 114 16.25 -0.18 -0.46
N VAL A 115 14.97 0.12 -0.42
CA VAL A 115 14.00 -0.59 0.42
C VAL A 115 13.56 -1.91 -0.23
N ILE A 116 13.26 -1.91 -1.53
CA ILE A 116 12.62 -3.06 -2.19
C ILE A 116 13.64 -4.01 -2.82
N MET A 117 14.71 -3.49 -3.45
CA MET A 117 15.66 -4.28 -4.23
C MET A 117 16.73 -4.92 -3.34
N ARG A 118 16.93 -6.23 -3.50
CA ARG A 118 17.69 -7.06 -2.54
C ARG A 118 18.53 -8.11 -3.22
N ARG A 119 19.54 -8.59 -2.50
CA ARG A 119 20.44 -9.70 -2.89
C ARG A 119 20.66 -10.70 -1.76
N GLU A 120 19.96 -10.54 -0.65
CA GLU A 120 20.02 -11.43 0.51
C GLU A 120 18.60 -11.75 0.95
N LEU A 121 18.43 -12.84 1.70
CA LEU A 121 17.16 -13.19 2.34
C LEU A 121 16.56 -11.99 3.09
N TRP A 122 15.29 -11.68 2.81
CA TRP A 122 14.59 -10.55 3.42
C TRP A 122 14.53 -10.67 4.94
N GLU A 123 14.52 -11.88 5.50
CA GLU A 123 14.51 -12.13 6.94
C GLU A 123 15.77 -11.62 7.64
N LYS A 124 16.90 -11.49 6.93
CA LYS A 124 18.16 -10.96 7.49
C LYS A 124 18.15 -9.46 7.65
N ASN A 125 17.38 -8.78 6.80
CA ASN A 125 17.25 -7.34 6.79
C ASN A 125 15.82 -6.97 6.42
N PRO A 126 14.82 -7.19 7.28
CA PRO A 126 13.41 -7.04 6.91
C PRO A 126 13.12 -5.67 6.30
N ARG A 127 12.29 -5.63 5.25
CA ARG A 127 11.78 -4.34 4.77
C ARG A 127 11.02 -3.71 5.93
N ARG A 128 11.33 -2.43 6.22
CA ARG A 128 10.91 -1.69 7.43
C ARG A 128 9.38 -1.75 7.70
N TRP A 129 8.58 -2.12 6.70
CA TRP A 129 7.11 -1.98 6.64
C TRP A 129 6.32 -3.30 6.54
N GLU A 130 6.99 -4.44 6.38
CA GLU A 130 6.35 -5.73 6.07
C GLU A 130 5.84 -6.52 7.28
N GLY A 131 5.99 -5.95 8.47
CA GLY A 131 5.97 -6.72 9.68
C GLY A 131 7.27 -7.52 9.89
N LEU A 132 7.66 -7.65 11.15
CA LEU A 132 8.96 -8.15 11.55
C LEU A 132 8.82 -9.59 12.08
N PRO A 133 9.53 -10.58 11.51
CA PRO A 133 9.38 -11.98 11.90
C PRO A 133 9.54 -12.23 13.40
N PHE A 134 10.42 -11.49 14.07
CA PHE A 134 10.62 -11.62 15.51
C PHE A 134 9.42 -11.13 16.34
N ILE A 135 8.60 -10.22 15.81
CA ILE A 135 7.35 -9.76 16.44
C ILE A 135 6.28 -10.83 16.31
N GLU A 136 6.18 -11.46 15.14
CA GLU A 136 5.25 -12.55 14.89
C GLU A 136 5.54 -13.75 15.80
N ASP A 137 6.82 -14.11 15.93
CA ASP A 137 7.30 -15.15 16.85
C ASP A 137 7.08 -14.76 18.33
N PHE A 138 7.37 -13.51 18.70
CA PHE A 138 7.11 -13.00 20.06
C PHE A 138 5.62 -13.09 20.41
N ALA A 139 4.73 -12.66 19.51
CA ALA A 139 3.30 -12.70 19.71
C ALA A 139 2.80 -14.14 19.95
N ALA A 140 3.29 -15.09 19.13
CA ALA A 140 2.96 -16.50 19.27
C ALA A 140 3.46 -17.09 20.61
N ARG A 141 4.72 -16.85 20.99
CA ARG A 141 5.32 -17.38 22.23
C ARG A 141 4.68 -16.84 23.51
N ARG A 142 4.21 -15.59 23.47
CA ARG A 142 3.54 -14.94 24.60
C ARG A 142 2.04 -15.21 24.66
N GLY A 143 1.49 -15.93 23.68
CA GLY A 143 0.09 -16.33 23.65
C GLY A 143 -0.85 -15.14 23.50
N TYR A 144 -0.54 -14.22 22.58
CA TYR A 144 -1.49 -13.17 22.18
C TYR A 144 -2.59 -13.75 21.30
N ASP A 145 -3.83 -13.32 21.53
CA ASP A 145 -5.00 -13.73 20.75
C ASP A 145 -5.09 -12.99 19.41
N LEU A 146 -4.60 -11.73 19.39
CA LEU A 146 -4.55 -10.86 18.22
C LEU A 146 -3.22 -10.10 18.16
N LEU A 147 -2.56 -10.17 17.00
CA LEU A 147 -1.46 -9.30 16.62
C LEU A 147 -1.97 -8.23 15.64
N ILE A 148 -1.81 -6.96 15.99
CA ILE A 148 -2.05 -5.81 15.10
C ILE A 148 -0.69 -5.29 14.65
N HIS A 149 -0.33 -5.56 13.39
CA HIS A 149 1.02 -5.29 12.89
C HIS A 149 1.09 -5.16 11.37
N GLY A 150 1.96 -4.27 10.88
CA GLY A 150 2.21 -4.05 9.45
C GLY A 150 1.39 -2.91 8.84
N LYS A 151 1.97 -2.29 7.80
CA LYS A 151 1.47 -1.09 7.12
C LYS A 151 0.80 -1.37 5.77
N GLY A 152 1.12 -2.53 5.18
CA GLY A 152 0.70 -2.94 3.86
C GLY A 152 1.12 -4.38 3.55
N GLY A 153 0.94 -4.79 2.29
CA GLY A 153 1.38 -6.10 1.80
C GLY A 153 0.51 -7.29 2.23
N PRO A 154 0.96 -8.52 1.93
CA PRO A 154 0.26 -9.74 2.31
C PRO A 154 0.25 -9.97 3.82
N VAL A 155 -0.87 -10.45 4.36
CA VAL A 155 -0.97 -10.86 5.76
C VAL A 155 -0.39 -12.28 5.92
N PRO A 156 0.58 -12.50 6.82
CA PRO A 156 1.20 -13.82 7.00
C PRO A 156 0.19 -14.85 7.50
N LYS A 157 0.48 -16.14 7.28
CA LYS A 157 -0.31 -17.23 7.86
C LYS A 157 0.15 -17.48 9.30
N THR A 158 -0.71 -17.18 10.26
CA THR A 158 -0.42 -17.25 11.69
C THR A 158 -1.47 -18.11 12.40
N ALA A 159 -1.09 -18.75 13.52
CA ALA A 159 -2.03 -19.50 14.36
C ALA A 159 -2.96 -18.57 15.17
N HIS A 160 -2.45 -17.40 15.58
CA HIS A 160 -3.23 -16.34 16.22
C HIS A 160 -3.89 -15.44 15.17
N ARG A 161 -4.90 -14.66 15.59
CA ARG A 161 -5.55 -13.66 14.72
C ARG A 161 -4.54 -12.57 14.38
N TYR A 162 -4.57 -12.09 13.14
CA TYR A 162 -3.61 -11.09 12.65
C TYR A 162 -4.37 -10.07 11.82
N GLU A 163 -4.23 -8.80 12.16
CA GLU A 163 -4.76 -7.67 11.39
C GLU A 163 -3.70 -6.59 11.22
N GLN A 164 -3.87 -5.72 10.23
CA GLN A 164 -2.94 -4.62 9.99
C GLN A 164 -3.37 -3.31 10.66
N ILE A 165 -2.50 -2.31 10.62
CA ILE A 165 -2.76 -0.95 11.06
C ILE A 165 -2.19 0.03 10.02
N PRO A 166 -2.82 0.19 8.84
CA PRO A 166 -2.24 0.92 7.70
C PRO A 166 -2.14 2.44 7.87
N TRP A 167 -2.60 2.99 8.99
CA TRP A 167 -2.63 4.44 9.24
C TRP A 167 -1.38 4.90 9.98
N LEU A 168 -0.37 5.37 9.25
CA LEU A 168 0.86 5.86 9.88
C LEU A 168 0.70 7.21 10.59
N ARG A 169 -0.20 8.07 10.11
CA ARG A 169 -0.36 9.44 10.62
C ARG A 169 -1.80 9.67 11.08
N THR A 170 -1.98 10.58 12.05
CA THR A 170 -3.32 11.02 12.48
C THR A 170 -4.15 11.52 11.29
N GLU A 171 -3.53 12.21 10.34
CA GLU A 171 -4.18 12.67 9.10
C GLU A 171 -4.78 11.50 8.30
N HIS A 172 -4.07 10.39 8.15
CA HIS A 172 -4.59 9.17 7.50
C HIS A 172 -5.79 8.61 8.26
N PHE A 173 -5.64 8.49 9.58
CA PHE A 173 -6.63 7.86 10.45
C PHE A 173 -7.96 8.62 10.47
N LEU A 174 -7.90 9.95 10.41
CA LEU A 174 -9.07 10.82 10.42
C LEU A 174 -9.80 10.90 9.06
N GLN A 175 -9.25 10.34 7.99
CA GLN A 175 -9.93 10.38 6.68
C GLN A 175 -11.22 9.54 6.71
N ARG A 176 -12.21 9.94 5.90
CA ARG A 176 -13.46 9.20 5.70
C ARG A 176 -13.24 7.78 5.16
N SER A 177 -12.07 7.52 4.57
CA SER A 177 -11.67 6.18 4.12
C SER A 177 -11.58 5.17 5.27
N THR A 178 -11.18 5.59 6.47
CA THR A 178 -11.06 4.74 7.66
C THR A 178 -12.39 4.11 8.06
N THR A 179 -13.46 4.89 8.01
CA THR A 179 -14.82 4.46 8.37
C THR A 179 -15.75 4.31 7.16
N TYR A 180 -15.19 4.09 5.97
CA TYR A 180 -15.98 3.93 4.75
C TYR A 180 -16.85 2.66 4.80
N PRO A 181 -18.14 2.68 4.41
CA PRO A 181 -19.04 1.55 4.63
C PRO A 181 -18.57 0.26 3.94
N LEU A 182 -18.26 -0.78 4.73
CA LEU A 182 -17.67 -2.03 4.25
C LEU A 182 -18.47 -2.69 3.12
N ASN A 183 -19.79 -2.84 3.28
CA ASN A 183 -20.62 -3.50 2.26
C ASN A 183 -20.65 -2.71 0.94
N LEU A 184 -20.63 -1.38 1.01
CA LEU A 184 -20.53 -0.53 -0.16
C LEU A 184 -19.17 -0.71 -0.84
N HIS A 185 -18.09 -0.73 -0.06
CA HIS A 185 -16.74 -0.92 -0.58
C HIS A 185 -16.55 -2.30 -1.21
N LEU A 186 -17.10 -3.37 -0.60
CA LEU A 186 -17.13 -4.72 -1.18
C LEU A 186 -17.85 -4.75 -2.53
N LEU A 187 -19.00 -4.07 -2.64
CA LEU A 187 -19.75 -4.02 -3.90
C LEU A 187 -18.98 -3.24 -4.98
N ILE A 188 -18.33 -2.12 -4.62
CA ILE A 188 -17.43 -1.38 -5.53
C ILE A 188 -16.34 -2.31 -6.05
N ASN A 189 -15.64 -3.02 -5.17
CA ASN A 189 -14.57 -3.94 -5.57
C ASN A 189 -15.09 -5.04 -6.50
N LYS A 190 -16.24 -5.64 -6.17
CA LYS A 190 -16.87 -6.65 -7.02
C LYS A 190 -17.17 -6.10 -8.42
N LYS A 191 -17.84 -4.95 -8.51
CA LYS A 191 -18.22 -4.35 -9.80
C LYS A 191 -17.01 -3.90 -10.62
N THR A 192 -15.92 -3.49 -9.97
CA THR A 192 -14.63 -3.23 -10.64
C THR A 192 -13.95 -4.52 -11.11
N TRP A 193 -14.06 -5.60 -10.35
CA TRP A 193 -13.43 -6.89 -10.64
C TRP A 193 -14.13 -7.68 -11.75
N ASP A 194 -15.47 -7.64 -11.79
CA ASP A 194 -16.28 -8.45 -12.70
C ASP A 194 -15.86 -8.32 -14.18
N PRO A 195 -15.59 -7.12 -14.76
CA PRO A 195 -15.07 -7.02 -16.12
C PRO A 195 -13.75 -7.77 -16.35
N ILE A 196 -12.83 -7.73 -15.38
CA ILE A 196 -11.51 -8.36 -15.49
C ILE A 196 -11.63 -9.88 -15.37
N TRP A 197 -12.36 -10.36 -14.37
CA TRP A 197 -12.44 -11.79 -14.07
C TRP A 197 -13.48 -12.54 -14.90
N GLU A 198 -14.71 -12.02 -14.99
CA GLU A 198 -15.83 -12.70 -15.64
C GLU A 198 -15.85 -12.49 -17.16
N LYS A 199 -15.29 -11.38 -17.65
CA LYS A 199 -15.31 -11.00 -19.08
C LYS A 199 -13.93 -11.02 -19.73
N GLY A 200 -12.87 -10.82 -18.95
CA GLY A 200 -11.50 -10.75 -19.46
C GLY A 200 -10.98 -12.07 -20.02
N ARG A 201 -11.44 -13.23 -19.56
CA ARG A 201 -10.88 -14.55 -19.95
C ARG A 201 -10.86 -14.76 -21.47
N GLY A 202 -9.66 -14.93 -22.02
CA GLY A 202 -9.40 -15.08 -23.46
C GLY A 202 -9.50 -13.77 -24.26
N GLY A 203 -9.71 -12.64 -23.58
CA GLY A 203 -9.76 -11.28 -24.11
C GLY A 203 -8.46 -10.53 -23.89
N LYS A 204 -8.54 -9.19 -23.92
CA LYS A 204 -7.39 -8.27 -23.81
C LYS A 204 -7.72 -7.09 -22.91
N ALA A 205 -6.68 -6.42 -22.43
CA ALA A 205 -6.81 -5.11 -21.83
C ALA A 205 -6.02 -4.07 -22.62
N ARG A 206 -6.49 -2.83 -22.62
CA ARG A 206 -5.71 -1.65 -22.94
C ARG A 206 -5.78 -0.67 -21.77
N LEU A 207 -4.62 -0.20 -21.36
CA LEU A 207 -4.44 0.75 -20.27
C LEU A 207 -3.72 1.97 -20.84
N THR A 208 -4.36 3.13 -20.71
CA THR A 208 -3.76 4.42 -21.08
C THR A 208 -3.76 5.37 -19.89
N ASP A 209 -2.82 6.31 -19.86
CA ASP A 209 -2.81 7.42 -18.90
C ASP A 209 -2.29 8.68 -19.60
N PRO A 210 -2.86 9.88 -19.32
CA PRO A 210 -2.45 11.12 -19.96
C PRO A 210 -0.98 11.51 -19.71
N GLU A 211 -0.30 10.91 -18.74
CA GLU A 211 1.15 11.02 -18.58
C GLU A 211 1.96 10.22 -19.64
N GLY A 212 1.29 9.56 -20.59
CA GLY A 212 1.93 8.91 -21.74
C GLY A 212 2.04 7.39 -21.64
N THR A 213 1.29 6.77 -20.72
CA THR A 213 1.11 5.31 -20.72
C THR A 213 0.17 4.90 -21.84
N ASP A 214 0.56 3.89 -22.60
CA ASP A 214 -0.29 3.13 -23.53
C ASP A 214 0.29 1.71 -23.64
N ILE A 215 -0.33 0.79 -22.91
CA ILE A 215 0.09 -0.61 -22.82
C ILE A 215 -1.13 -1.52 -22.99
N SER A 216 -0.89 -2.70 -23.56
CA SER A 216 -1.91 -3.74 -23.70
C SER A 216 -1.37 -5.10 -23.29
N TRP A 217 -2.25 -6.00 -22.86
CA TRP A 217 -1.93 -7.40 -22.55
C TRP A 217 -3.11 -8.31 -22.87
N THR A 218 -2.83 -9.61 -22.96
CA THR A 218 -3.85 -10.65 -23.16
C THR A 218 -4.15 -11.38 -21.86
N TYR A 219 -5.45 -11.56 -21.58
CA TYR A 219 -5.93 -12.38 -20.48
C TYR A 219 -5.98 -13.85 -20.89
N TRP A 220 -4.81 -14.46 -21.05
CA TRP A 220 -4.70 -15.87 -21.45
C TRP A 220 -5.51 -16.79 -20.52
N GLU A 221 -6.19 -17.78 -21.09
CA GLU A 221 -7.06 -18.69 -20.32
C GLU A 221 -6.29 -19.41 -19.18
N LYS A 222 -4.99 -19.68 -19.40
CA LYS A 222 -4.08 -20.28 -18.41
C LYS A 222 -3.92 -19.45 -17.12
N TYR A 223 -4.19 -18.14 -17.17
CA TYR A 223 -4.13 -17.29 -15.97
C TYR A 223 -5.32 -17.50 -15.03
N TYR A 224 -6.42 -18.11 -15.49
CA TYR A 224 -7.67 -18.27 -14.75
C TYR A 224 -7.77 -19.61 -14.00
N ASP A 225 -6.64 -20.21 -13.65
CA ASP A 225 -6.57 -21.46 -12.89
C ASP A 225 -6.85 -21.30 -11.37
N GLY A 226 -6.92 -20.05 -10.89
CA GLY A 226 -7.19 -19.72 -9.49
C GLY A 226 -6.01 -19.93 -8.54
N SER A 227 -4.81 -20.23 -9.05
CA SER A 227 -3.61 -20.50 -8.24
C SER A 227 -2.82 -19.23 -7.88
N ARG A 228 -3.09 -18.11 -8.56
CA ARG A 228 -2.30 -16.89 -8.48
C ARG A 228 -2.74 -15.99 -7.34
N TYR A 229 -1.77 -15.35 -6.69
CA TYR A 229 -2.02 -14.45 -5.58
C TYR A 229 -2.90 -13.29 -6.01
N GLY A 230 -4.11 -13.21 -5.45
CA GLY A 230 -5.04 -12.10 -5.68
C GLY A 230 -5.68 -12.02 -7.07
N PHE A 231 -5.21 -12.79 -8.05
CA PHE A 231 -5.83 -12.95 -9.36
C PHE A 231 -6.65 -14.25 -9.39
N SER A 232 -7.82 -14.21 -8.78
CA SER A 232 -8.73 -15.36 -8.69
C SER A 232 -10.19 -14.92 -8.68
N ALA A 233 -11.13 -15.86 -8.58
CA ALA A 233 -12.55 -15.56 -8.42
C ALA A 233 -12.85 -14.70 -7.17
N THR A 234 -11.98 -14.77 -6.16
CA THR A 234 -12.00 -13.85 -5.01
C THR A 234 -10.78 -12.91 -5.10
N PRO A 235 -10.98 -11.62 -5.39
CA PRO A 235 -9.87 -10.68 -5.49
C PRO A 235 -9.38 -10.20 -4.13
N ARG A 236 -8.25 -9.47 -4.11
CA ARG A 236 -7.78 -8.74 -2.92
C ARG A 236 -8.51 -7.41 -2.83
N ASN A 237 -9.45 -7.31 -1.91
CA ASN A 237 -10.27 -6.11 -1.77
C ASN A 237 -9.39 -4.90 -1.39
N GLY A 238 -9.61 -3.78 -2.08
CA GLY A 238 -8.77 -2.58 -1.95
C GLY A 238 -7.52 -2.59 -2.82
N HIS A 239 -7.27 -3.67 -3.57
CA HIS A 239 -6.04 -3.92 -4.33
C HIS A 239 -6.27 -4.89 -5.51
N LEU A 240 -7.07 -4.47 -6.49
CA LEU A 240 -7.51 -5.38 -7.56
C LEU A 240 -6.46 -5.47 -8.69
N PHE A 241 -6.06 -6.68 -9.06
CA PHE A 241 -5.02 -6.90 -10.07
C PHE A 241 -5.58 -6.93 -11.50
N SER A 242 -5.46 -5.82 -12.23
CA SER A 242 -5.89 -5.76 -13.64
C SER A 242 -5.00 -6.56 -14.59
N HIS A 243 -3.77 -6.87 -14.21
CA HIS A 243 -2.89 -7.78 -14.95
C HIS A 243 -2.66 -9.07 -14.13
N PRO A 244 -2.59 -10.26 -14.76
CA PRO A 244 -2.27 -11.50 -14.07
C PRO A 244 -0.89 -11.50 -13.41
N VAL A 245 -0.83 -11.84 -12.12
CA VAL A 245 0.44 -11.83 -11.37
C VAL A 245 1.32 -13.06 -11.68
N PRO A 246 2.64 -13.01 -11.40
CA PRO A 246 3.52 -14.16 -11.52
C PRO A 246 3.06 -15.36 -10.66
N PRO A 247 3.34 -16.62 -11.06
CA PRO A 247 4.14 -17.02 -12.22
C PRO A 247 3.50 -16.70 -13.58
N LEU A 248 4.29 -16.06 -14.45
CA LEU A 248 3.86 -15.64 -15.78
C LEU A 248 3.92 -16.81 -16.77
N VAL A 249 2.98 -16.87 -17.71
CA VAL A 249 2.96 -17.93 -18.73
C VAL A 249 3.93 -17.59 -19.86
N ALA A 250 4.34 -18.62 -20.63
CA ALA A 250 5.24 -18.43 -21.78
C ALA A 250 4.64 -17.52 -22.86
N GLU A 251 3.31 -17.45 -22.96
CA GLU A 251 2.57 -16.60 -23.88
C GLU A 251 2.44 -15.12 -23.44
N GLU A 252 3.01 -14.74 -22.28
CA GLU A 252 2.95 -13.35 -21.79
C GLU A 252 3.36 -12.35 -22.89
N ASN A 253 2.50 -11.36 -23.11
CA ASN A 253 2.59 -10.47 -24.26
C ASN A 253 2.30 -9.01 -23.92
N ALA A 254 2.36 -8.62 -22.64
CA ALA A 254 2.21 -7.22 -22.28
C ALA A 254 3.25 -6.37 -23.02
N ALA A 255 2.80 -5.35 -23.75
CA ALA A 255 3.66 -4.55 -24.60
C ALA A 255 3.13 -3.13 -24.75
N GLY A 256 4.05 -2.17 -24.81
CA GLY A 256 3.75 -0.75 -24.89
C GLY A 256 4.63 0.09 -23.97
N VAL A 257 4.13 1.24 -23.55
CA VAL A 257 4.84 2.19 -22.69
C VAL A 257 4.09 2.39 -21.40
N VAL A 258 4.81 2.38 -20.28
CA VAL A 258 4.32 2.87 -18.98
C VAL A 258 5.12 4.10 -18.61
N ALA A 259 4.43 5.17 -18.24
CA ALA A 259 5.03 6.46 -17.89
C ALA A 259 4.37 7.06 -16.66
N GLY A 260 5.14 7.78 -15.87
CA GLY A 260 4.66 8.48 -14.68
C GLY A 260 5.75 9.27 -13.96
N THR A 261 5.36 9.91 -12.85
CA THR A 261 6.19 10.86 -12.10
C THR A 261 6.33 10.51 -10.61
N THR A 262 5.71 9.42 -10.15
CA THR A 262 5.73 8.96 -8.75
C THR A 262 5.86 7.43 -8.64
N SER A 263 6.39 6.96 -7.51
CA SER A 263 6.48 5.53 -7.12
C SER A 263 5.93 5.34 -5.70
N HIS A 264 6.10 4.18 -5.04
CA HIS A 264 5.65 4.04 -3.64
C HIS A 264 6.48 4.87 -2.66
N PHE A 265 7.80 4.80 -2.80
CA PHE A 265 8.76 5.21 -1.76
C PHE A 265 9.87 6.07 -2.35
N SER A 266 9.54 7.08 -3.14
CA SER A 266 10.55 8.00 -3.68
C SER A 266 10.06 9.42 -3.62
N LYS A 267 10.99 10.37 -3.70
CA LYS A 267 10.64 11.70 -4.19
C LYS A 267 10.03 11.57 -5.59
N ALA A 268 9.00 12.36 -5.89
CA ALA A 268 8.48 12.55 -7.23
C ALA A 268 9.63 12.94 -8.17
N PHE A 269 9.77 12.22 -9.27
CA PHE A 269 10.90 12.28 -10.19
C PHE A 269 10.47 12.84 -11.54
N PRO A 270 11.38 13.48 -12.30
CA PRO A 270 11.10 13.82 -13.69
C PRO A 270 10.60 12.59 -14.44
N GLN A 271 9.66 12.77 -15.36
CA GLN A 271 8.94 11.66 -15.98
C GLN A 271 9.89 10.53 -16.40
N VAL A 272 9.57 9.33 -15.93
CA VAL A 272 10.18 8.09 -16.38
C VAL A 272 9.24 7.43 -17.38
N LYS A 273 9.80 6.82 -18.42
CA LYS A 273 9.10 5.94 -19.36
C LYS A 273 9.81 4.60 -19.41
N VAL A 274 9.05 3.53 -19.28
CA VAL A 274 9.54 2.17 -19.49
C VAL A 274 8.81 1.56 -20.70
N GLU A 275 9.59 1.02 -21.63
CA GLU A 275 9.07 0.31 -22.81
C GLU A 275 9.09 -1.18 -22.52
N LEU A 276 7.97 -1.86 -22.79
CA LEU A 276 7.78 -3.28 -22.53
C LEU A 276 7.65 -4.09 -23.82
N GLU A 277 8.29 -5.24 -23.83
CA GLU A 277 8.06 -6.30 -24.82
C GLU A 277 7.86 -7.65 -24.12
N ALA A 278 6.74 -8.30 -24.44
CA ALA A 278 6.38 -9.61 -23.92
C ALA A 278 6.51 -9.71 -22.39
N GLY A 279 5.89 -8.74 -21.70
CA GLY A 279 5.85 -8.65 -20.25
C GLY A 279 7.03 -7.94 -19.61
N GLN A 280 8.16 -7.80 -20.30
CA GLN A 280 9.43 -7.37 -19.69
C GLN A 280 9.82 -5.97 -20.13
N ILE A 281 10.35 -5.17 -19.21
CA ILE A 281 10.97 -3.89 -19.55
C ILE A 281 12.23 -4.14 -20.38
N ILE A 282 12.30 -3.50 -21.55
CA ILE A 282 13.46 -3.56 -22.45
C ILE A 282 14.22 -2.22 -22.50
N LYS A 283 13.59 -1.12 -22.09
CA LYS A 283 14.18 0.22 -22.16
C LYS A 283 13.57 1.16 -21.15
N VAL A 284 14.40 2.07 -20.63
CA VAL A 284 14.03 3.08 -19.63
C VAL A 284 14.54 4.44 -20.09
N VAL A 285 13.66 5.43 -20.17
CA VAL A 285 13.95 6.80 -20.61
C VAL A 285 13.53 7.78 -19.53
N GLY A 286 14.37 8.79 -19.25
CA GLY A 286 14.08 9.79 -18.21
C GLY A 286 14.23 9.22 -16.79
N GLY A 287 13.46 9.76 -15.85
CA GLY A 287 13.44 9.33 -14.44
C GLY A 287 14.55 9.89 -13.55
N ASP A 288 15.50 10.66 -14.09
CA ASP A 288 16.70 11.11 -13.36
C ASP A 288 17.40 9.93 -12.65
N ALA A 289 17.95 10.11 -11.45
CA ALA A 289 18.59 9.06 -10.67
C ALA A 289 17.71 7.82 -10.43
N TYR A 290 16.38 7.97 -10.34
CA TYR A 290 15.47 6.81 -10.23
C TYR A 290 15.52 5.99 -11.53
N GLY A 291 15.45 6.65 -12.69
CA GLY A 291 15.60 6.01 -14.00
C GLY A 291 16.99 5.43 -14.24
N ASP A 292 18.06 6.05 -13.72
CA ASP A 292 19.42 5.49 -13.77
C ASP A 292 19.49 4.18 -13.00
N ALA A 293 18.93 4.14 -11.79
CA ALA A 293 18.89 2.91 -11.00
C ALA A 293 18.13 1.78 -11.72
N TRP A 294 17.02 2.08 -12.40
CA TRP A 294 16.34 1.09 -13.24
C TRP A 294 17.25 0.52 -14.33
N ARG A 295 18.02 1.37 -15.02
CA ARG A 295 18.95 0.95 -16.08
C ARG A 295 20.04 0.02 -15.53
N ASP A 296 20.62 0.37 -14.39
CA ASP A 296 21.67 -0.44 -13.75
C ASP A 296 21.13 -1.82 -13.32
N LEU A 297 19.94 -1.86 -12.71
CA LEU A 297 19.32 -3.10 -12.24
C LEU A 297 18.85 -4.00 -13.40
N LEU A 298 18.43 -3.40 -14.52
CA LEU A 298 18.10 -4.14 -15.75
C LEU A 298 19.34 -4.85 -16.28
N GLU A 299 20.46 -4.14 -16.38
CA GLU A 299 21.73 -4.72 -16.84
C GLU A 299 22.23 -5.80 -15.87
N GLU A 300 22.12 -5.60 -14.56
CA GLU A 300 22.52 -6.61 -13.56
C GLU A 300 21.71 -7.91 -13.70
N SER A 301 20.40 -7.81 -13.94
CA SER A 301 19.51 -8.98 -13.94
C SER A 301 19.38 -9.67 -15.30
N ARG A 302 19.84 -9.06 -16.41
CA ARG A 302 19.56 -9.48 -17.80
C ARG A 302 19.81 -10.96 -18.13
N HIS A 303 20.71 -11.63 -17.40
CA HIS A 303 21.10 -13.02 -17.63
C HIS A 303 20.57 -14.00 -16.57
N THR A 304 19.86 -13.51 -15.56
CA THR A 304 19.31 -14.34 -14.49
C THR A 304 17.97 -14.92 -14.90
N GLN A 305 17.86 -16.25 -14.94
CA GLN A 305 16.58 -16.93 -15.13
C GLN A 305 15.88 -17.12 -13.79
N TYR A 306 14.78 -16.40 -13.57
CA TYR A 306 13.94 -16.55 -12.38
C TYR A 306 12.88 -17.65 -12.62
N PRO A 307 12.49 -18.44 -11.59
CA PRO A 307 11.49 -19.49 -11.75
C PRO A 307 10.10 -19.01 -12.16
N CYS A 308 9.72 -17.77 -11.81
CA CYS A 308 8.41 -17.21 -12.08
C CYS A 308 8.29 -16.48 -13.43
N PHE A 309 9.37 -16.36 -14.20
CA PHE A 309 9.39 -15.61 -15.46
C PHE A 309 9.74 -16.50 -16.66
N PRO A 310 9.17 -16.21 -17.83
CA PRO A 310 9.33 -17.06 -19.00
C PRO A 310 10.71 -16.96 -19.67
N ARG A 311 11.48 -15.89 -19.42
CA ARG A 311 12.83 -15.68 -19.97
C ARG A 311 13.72 -14.98 -18.93
N PRO A 312 15.05 -14.91 -19.16
CA PRO A 312 15.97 -14.22 -18.26
C PRO A 312 15.67 -12.72 -18.07
N GLY A 313 16.01 -12.21 -16.90
CA GLY A 313 15.79 -10.81 -16.47
C GLY A 313 14.66 -10.67 -15.44
N LEU A 314 14.76 -9.62 -14.60
CA LEU A 314 13.91 -9.44 -13.43
C LEU A 314 12.61 -8.69 -13.72
N PHE A 315 12.69 -7.58 -14.47
CA PHE A 315 11.64 -6.56 -14.51
C PHE A 315 10.50 -6.88 -15.49
N TYR A 316 9.77 -7.93 -15.16
CA TYR A 316 8.46 -8.24 -15.76
C TYR A 316 7.35 -7.48 -15.07
N LEU A 317 6.31 -7.06 -15.81
CA LEU A 317 5.07 -6.54 -15.24
C LEU A 317 4.47 -7.61 -14.32
N TRP A 318 4.47 -7.31 -13.03
CA TRP A 318 3.97 -8.24 -12.01
C TRP A 318 2.68 -7.74 -11.39
N GLU A 319 2.50 -6.42 -11.32
CA GLU A 319 1.37 -5.79 -10.67
C GLU A 319 0.85 -4.63 -11.52
N ALA A 320 -0.44 -4.66 -11.84
CA ALA A 320 -1.20 -3.51 -12.33
C ALA A 320 -2.42 -3.37 -11.43
N ALA A 321 -2.21 -2.73 -10.27
CA ALA A 321 -3.10 -2.83 -9.14
C ALA A 321 -3.97 -1.59 -8.93
N ILE A 322 -5.27 -1.81 -8.79
CA ILE A 322 -6.29 -0.76 -8.73
C ILE A 322 -6.63 -0.45 -7.27
N GLY A 323 -6.46 0.81 -6.87
CA GLY A 323 -7.07 1.37 -5.66
C GLY A 323 -8.58 1.52 -5.82
N THR A 324 -9.35 1.33 -4.75
CA THR A 324 -10.83 1.29 -4.82
C THR A 324 -11.57 2.18 -3.82
N ASN A 325 -10.86 2.90 -2.95
CA ASN A 325 -11.50 3.73 -1.94
C ASN A 325 -11.60 5.20 -2.41
N PRO A 326 -12.80 5.77 -2.62
CA PRO A 326 -12.94 7.15 -3.12
C PRO A 326 -12.60 8.21 -2.07
N LYS A 327 -12.37 7.82 -0.81
CA LYS A 327 -12.18 8.74 0.33
C LYS A 327 -10.73 8.89 0.77
N ILE A 328 -9.79 8.46 -0.07
CA ILE A 328 -8.36 8.65 0.14
C ILE A 328 -7.97 10.05 -0.32
N LEU A 329 -7.38 10.81 0.58
CA LEU A 329 -6.76 12.11 0.33
C LEU A 329 -5.23 11.98 0.38
N ARG A 330 -4.54 12.76 -0.45
CA ARG A 330 -3.10 13.02 -0.33
C ARG A 330 -2.78 13.56 1.07
N PRO A 331 -1.85 12.96 1.82
CA PRO A 331 -1.42 13.51 3.09
C PRO A 331 -0.59 14.77 2.91
N SER A 332 -0.64 15.66 3.89
CA SER A 332 0.21 16.83 3.99
C SER A 332 1.70 16.45 4.14
N ARG A 333 2.60 17.28 3.59
CA ARG A 333 4.06 17.09 3.65
C ARG A 333 4.52 15.70 3.18
N ILE A 334 3.94 15.24 2.07
CA ILE A 334 4.19 13.91 1.50
C ILE A 334 5.66 13.62 1.21
N GLU A 335 6.47 14.64 0.97
CA GLU A 335 7.92 14.56 0.81
C GLU A 335 8.68 14.09 2.07
N ARG A 336 7.98 13.99 3.21
CA ARG A 336 8.49 13.54 4.52
C ARG A 336 7.87 12.23 5.04
N HIS A 337 7.02 11.55 4.26
CA HIS A 337 6.45 10.24 4.62
C HIS A 337 7.06 9.06 3.84
N SER A 338 8.05 8.36 4.43
CA SER A 338 8.88 7.38 3.70
C SER A 338 8.14 6.11 3.39
N SER A 339 7.21 5.75 4.28
CA SER A 339 6.01 5.00 4.01
C SER A 339 4.80 5.86 4.39
N GLY A 340 3.63 5.55 3.82
CA GLY A 340 2.44 6.36 4.00
C GLY A 340 2.40 7.66 3.18
N GLY A 341 3.39 7.93 2.31
CA GLY A 341 3.36 9.00 1.32
C GLY A 341 2.61 8.61 0.04
N PHE A 342 3.28 8.52 -1.11
CA PHE A 342 2.63 8.09 -2.36
C PHE A 342 2.05 6.66 -2.28
N GLU A 343 2.64 5.82 -1.42
CA GLU A 343 2.07 4.52 -1.05
C GLU A 343 0.64 4.64 -0.46
N TRP A 344 0.27 5.75 0.17
CA TRP A 344 -1.09 6.02 0.63
C TRP A 344 -2.05 6.33 -0.52
N GLU A 345 -1.63 7.23 -1.42
CA GLU A 345 -2.45 7.72 -2.54
C GLU A 345 -2.89 6.62 -3.50
N ARG A 346 -2.06 5.59 -3.71
CA ARG A 346 -2.41 4.45 -4.58
C ARG A 346 -3.71 3.74 -4.18
N ARG A 347 -4.14 3.88 -2.91
CA ARG A 347 -5.37 3.26 -2.39
C ARG A 347 -6.63 3.98 -2.90
N ARG A 348 -6.49 5.20 -3.42
CA ARG A 348 -7.58 6.00 -3.99
C ARG A 348 -8.23 5.26 -5.17
N SER A 349 -9.56 5.29 -5.23
CA SER A 349 -10.31 4.71 -6.34
C SER A 349 -9.78 5.18 -7.69
N GLY A 350 -9.49 4.22 -8.58
CA GLY A 350 -9.13 4.49 -9.97
C GLY A 350 -7.66 4.79 -10.22
N VAL A 351 -6.84 4.97 -9.19
CA VAL A 351 -5.37 4.98 -9.34
C VAL A 351 -4.90 3.56 -9.61
N ILE A 352 -3.94 3.42 -10.53
CA ILE A 352 -3.23 2.16 -10.76
C ILE A 352 -1.76 2.36 -10.41
N HIS A 353 -1.20 1.53 -9.53
CA HIS A 353 0.26 1.40 -9.44
C HIS A 353 0.73 0.20 -10.25
N MET A 354 1.75 0.44 -11.08
CA MET A 354 2.39 -0.53 -11.95
C MET A 354 3.69 -0.98 -11.28
N GLY A 355 3.78 -2.26 -10.93
CA GLY A 355 4.98 -2.87 -10.36
C GLY A 355 5.67 -3.78 -11.36
N PHE A 356 7.00 -3.71 -11.41
CA PHE A 356 7.80 -4.61 -12.26
C PHE A 356 8.90 -5.30 -11.46
N GLY A 357 8.97 -6.63 -11.54
CA GLY A 357 9.88 -7.46 -10.75
C GLY A 357 9.18 -8.64 -10.08
N THR A 358 9.75 -9.16 -9.00
CA THR A 358 9.23 -10.34 -8.29
C THR A 358 8.05 -10.01 -7.38
N LEU A 359 7.15 -10.98 -7.17
CA LEU A 359 6.05 -10.85 -6.23
C LEU A 359 6.57 -10.83 -4.78
N TRP A 360 6.00 -9.93 -3.98
CA TRP A 360 6.40 -9.67 -2.60
C TRP A 360 6.26 -10.88 -1.67
N ARG A 361 7.35 -11.30 -0.99
CA ARG A 361 7.41 -12.49 -0.13
C ARG A 361 7.04 -13.80 -0.83
N ALA A 362 7.17 -13.84 -2.15
CA ALA A 362 6.95 -15.07 -2.90
C ALA A 362 8.11 -16.07 -2.68
N PRO A 363 7.87 -17.38 -2.88
CA PRO A 363 8.93 -18.39 -2.87
C PRO A 363 10.14 -18.04 -3.76
N GLU A 364 9.92 -17.28 -4.83
CA GLU A 364 10.95 -16.87 -5.78
C GLU A 364 11.88 -15.78 -5.23
N GLU A 365 11.40 -14.86 -4.38
CA GLU A 365 12.26 -13.91 -3.67
C GLU A 365 13.19 -14.66 -2.71
N LYS A 366 12.66 -15.67 -2.00
CA LYS A 366 13.47 -16.54 -1.14
C LYS A 366 14.54 -17.29 -1.95
N TRP A 367 14.14 -17.90 -3.07
CA TRP A 367 15.06 -18.61 -3.97
C TRP A 367 16.22 -17.72 -4.44
N ALA A 368 15.93 -16.46 -4.79
CA ALA A 368 16.93 -15.49 -5.24
C ALA A 368 17.84 -15.05 -4.08
N GLY A 369 17.27 -14.72 -2.92
CA GLY A 369 17.99 -14.30 -1.72
C GLY A 369 18.95 -15.37 -1.17
N GLU A 370 18.60 -16.66 -1.26
CA GLU A 370 19.51 -17.77 -0.91
C GLU A 370 20.72 -17.88 -1.85
N ARG A 371 20.63 -17.31 -3.05
CA ARG A 371 21.64 -17.40 -4.12
C ARG A 371 22.45 -16.12 -4.32
N GLY A 372 22.19 -15.08 -3.53
CA GLY A 372 22.87 -13.79 -3.74
C GLY A 372 22.35 -13.02 -4.95
N LEU A 373 21.23 -13.43 -5.55
CA LEU A 373 20.71 -12.86 -6.79
C LEU A 373 19.83 -11.64 -6.51
N LEU A 374 19.87 -10.66 -7.42
CA LEU A 374 18.97 -9.51 -7.37
C LEU A 374 17.50 -9.97 -7.40
N TYR A 375 16.67 -9.42 -6.53
CA TYR A 375 15.22 -9.57 -6.57
C TYR A 375 14.54 -8.33 -6.00
N GLY A 376 13.22 -8.28 -6.10
CA GLY A 376 12.37 -7.16 -5.72
C GLY A 376 11.63 -6.63 -6.94
N HIS A 377 10.95 -5.51 -6.74
CA HIS A 377 10.25 -4.81 -7.80
C HIS A 377 10.27 -3.30 -7.55
N LEU A 378 9.96 -2.52 -8.57
CA LEU A 378 9.90 -1.07 -8.51
C LEU A 378 8.60 -0.58 -9.16
N HIS A 379 8.19 0.64 -8.84
CA HIS A 379 6.86 1.13 -9.21
C HIS A 379 6.85 2.39 -10.08
N ILE A 380 5.77 2.51 -10.85
CA ILE A 380 5.31 3.75 -11.49
C ILE A 380 3.80 3.87 -11.22
N HIS A 381 3.34 5.00 -10.70
CA HIS A 381 1.91 5.22 -10.48
C HIS A 381 1.26 5.93 -11.66
N LEU A 382 0.02 5.51 -11.95
CA LEU A 382 -0.88 6.08 -12.94
C LEU A 382 -2.04 6.69 -12.18
N LEU A 383 -2.10 8.02 -12.17
CA LEU A 383 -3.04 8.74 -11.33
C LEU A 383 -4.39 8.98 -12.01
N LEU A 384 -4.43 8.97 -13.34
CA LEU A 384 -5.62 9.24 -14.15
C LEU A 384 -5.85 8.21 -15.27
N PRO A 385 -5.69 6.89 -15.01
CA PRO A 385 -5.71 5.91 -16.07
C PRO A 385 -7.11 5.70 -16.67
N THR A 386 -7.15 5.27 -17.91
CA THR A 386 -8.30 4.62 -18.54
C THR A 386 -7.95 3.16 -18.80
N LEU A 387 -8.74 2.25 -18.22
CA LEU A 387 -8.59 0.81 -18.40
C LEU A 387 -9.82 0.26 -19.10
N VAL A 388 -9.61 -0.37 -20.26
CA VAL A 388 -10.65 -1.04 -21.04
C VAL A 388 -10.31 -2.52 -21.15
N VAL A 389 -11.27 -3.38 -20.80
CA VAL A 389 -11.20 -4.82 -21.01
C VAL A 389 -12.04 -5.17 -22.23
N THR A 390 -11.42 -5.73 -23.27
CA THR A 390 -12.10 -6.26 -24.44
C THR A 390 -12.27 -7.77 -24.26
N ALA A 391 -13.51 -8.24 -24.14
CA ALA A 391 -13.83 -9.64 -23.99
C ALA A 391 -13.48 -10.45 -25.25
N LYS A 392 -13.48 -11.79 -25.15
CA LYS A 392 -13.19 -12.70 -26.27
C LYS A 392 -14.12 -12.51 -27.48
N ASP A 393 -15.34 -12.02 -27.25
CA ASP A 393 -16.34 -11.71 -28.28
C ASP A 393 -16.22 -10.28 -28.86
N GLY A 394 -15.21 -9.52 -28.44
CA GLY A 394 -14.94 -8.16 -28.92
C GLY A 394 -15.69 -7.06 -28.17
N ARG A 395 -16.57 -7.37 -27.20
CA ARG A 395 -17.23 -6.33 -26.39
C ARG A 395 -16.25 -5.64 -25.46
N GLU A 396 -16.31 -4.33 -25.41
CA GLU A 396 -15.50 -3.52 -24.51
C GLU A 396 -16.21 -3.21 -23.19
N HIS A 397 -15.46 -3.32 -22.10
CA HIS A 397 -15.87 -3.01 -20.75
C HIS A 397 -14.90 -1.99 -20.16
N THR A 398 -15.32 -0.73 -20.07
CA THR A 398 -14.53 0.31 -19.39
C THR A 398 -14.56 0.07 -17.88
N VAL A 399 -13.40 -0.21 -17.28
CA VAL A 399 -13.23 -0.44 -15.84
C VAL A 399 -12.91 0.87 -15.13
N ILE A 400 -12.01 1.66 -15.73
CA ILE A 400 -11.61 2.99 -15.24
C ILE A 400 -11.71 3.96 -16.41
N ARG A 401 -12.22 5.15 -16.15
CA ARG A 401 -12.28 6.25 -17.11
C ARG A 401 -11.63 7.48 -16.49
N ASN A 402 -10.48 7.88 -17.02
CA ASN A 402 -9.72 9.06 -16.58
C ASN A 402 -9.51 9.12 -15.06
N GLY A 403 -9.12 8.01 -14.45
CA GLY A 403 -8.89 7.88 -13.00
C GLY A 403 -10.15 7.72 -12.15
N ARG A 404 -11.35 7.59 -12.72
CA ARG A 404 -12.59 7.25 -12.00
C ARG A 404 -13.02 5.82 -12.29
N LEU A 405 -13.36 5.07 -11.25
CA LEU A 405 -13.93 3.72 -11.40
C LEU A 405 -15.36 3.83 -11.95
N THR A 406 -15.66 3.12 -13.03
CA THR A 406 -17.04 3.06 -13.56
C THR A 406 -18.01 2.35 -12.60
N ALA A 407 -17.47 1.57 -11.66
CA ALA A 407 -18.23 0.97 -10.56
C ALA A 407 -18.89 2.02 -9.64
N LEU A 408 -18.29 3.21 -9.46
CA LEU A 408 -18.85 4.27 -8.63
C LEU A 408 -20.13 4.88 -9.25
N ASP A 409 -20.33 4.69 -10.55
CA ASP A 409 -21.51 5.13 -11.29
C ASP A 409 -22.52 3.99 -11.52
N ASN A 410 -22.21 2.77 -11.04
CA ASN A 410 -23.07 1.61 -11.22
C ASN A 410 -24.40 1.78 -10.45
N PRO A 411 -25.57 1.52 -11.07
CA PRO A 411 -26.87 1.72 -10.42
C PRO A 411 -27.03 0.94 -9.09
N GLU A 412 -26.55 -0.30 -9.01
CA GLU A 412 -26.64 -1.11 -7.77
C GLU A 412 -25.72 -0.54 -6.66
N VAL A 413 -24.55 -0.01 -7.05
CA VAL A 413 -23.64 0.67 -6.10
C VAL A 413 -24.28 1.95 -5.58
N ARG A 414 -24.88 2.74 -6.46
CA ARG A 414 -25.59 3.98 -6.10
C ARG A 414 -26.80 3.70 -5.22
N GLU A 415 -27.57 2.66 -5.51
CA GLU A 415 -28.69 2.22 -4.66
C GLU A 415 -28.22 1.78 -3.27
N LEU A 416 -27.14 1.00 -3.18
CA LEU A 416 -26.59 0.60 -1.89
C LEU A 416 -26.05 1.81 -1.10
N ALA A 417 -25.46 2.79 -1.78
CA ALA A 417 -24.94 3.99 -1.14
C ALA A 417 -26.04 4.81 -0.43
N GLN A 418 -27.28 4.82 -0.94
CA GLN A 418 -28.42 5.52 -0.32
C GLN A 418 -28.69 5.06 1.13
N LYS A 419 -28.30 3.83 1.49
CA LYS A 419 -28.44 3.31 2.86
C LYS A 419 -27.47 3.96 3.86
N TYR A 420 -26.40 4.59 3.37
CA TYR A 420 -25.32 5.15 4.18
C TYR A 420 -25.26 6.68 4.13
N GLY A 421 -26.00 7.32 3.22
CA GLY A 421 -26.01 8.76 3.02
C GLY A 421 -26.32 9.14 1.58
N ASP A 422 -26.02 10.39 1.21
CA ASP A 422 -26.13 10.86 -0.17
C ASP A 422 -25.14 10.10 -1.09
N PRO A 423 -25.61 9.37 -2.12
CA PRO A 423 -24.73 8.67 -3.07
C PRO A 423 -23.75 9.59 -3.77
N ASP A 424 -24.12 10.83 -4.07
CA ASP A 424 -23.24 11.75 -4.80
C ASP A 424 -22.07 12.19 -3.92
N GLU A 425 -22.29 12.38 -2.62
CA GLU A 425 -21.24 12.69 -1.66
C GLU A 425 -20.43 11.46 -1.22
N LEU A 426 -21.01 10.26 -1.22
CA LEU A 426 -20.32 9.03 -0.84
C LEU A 426 -19.46 8.45 -1.96
N LEU A 427 -19.87 8.57 -3.22
CA LEU A 427 -19.21 7.94 -4.37
C LEU A 427 -18.33 8.89 -5.18
N LYS A 428 -18.33 10.18 -4.83
CA LYS A 428 -17.37 11.17 -5.34
C LYS A 428 -15.99 10.95 -4.72
N GLU A 429 -14.93 11.11 -5.50
CA GLU A 429 -13.58 11.10 -4.95
C GLU A 429 -13.30 12.39 -4.17
N ASP A 430 -12.82 12.25 -2.93
CA ASP A 430 -12.53 13.41 -2.07
C ASP A 430 -11.26 14.16 -2.55
N TRP A 431 -10.40 13.49 -3.32
CA TRP A 431 -9.21 14.08 -3.92
C TRP A 431 -9.10 13.70 -5.40
N ILE A 432 -8.72 14.69 -6.23
CA ILE A 432 -8.33 14.51 -7.63
C ILE A 432 -6.95 15.18 -7.78
N PRO A 433 -5.92 14.45 -8.24
CA PRO A 433 -4.59 15.00 -8.46
C PRO A 433 -4.64 16.25 -9.33
N GLN A 434 -3.98 17.32 -8.88
CA GLN A 434 -3.83 18.55 -9.67
C GLN A 434 -2.52 18.46 -10.47
N ILE A 435 -2.65 18.14 -11.76
CA ILE A 435 -1.55 17.96 -12.70
C ILE A 435 -1.70 19.02 -13.80
N PRO A 436 -0.78 20.01 -13.88
CA PRO A 436 -0.80 21.05 -14.90
C PRO A 436 -0.87 20.47 -16.32
N GLY A 437 -1.77 21.01 -17.14
CA GLY A 437 -1.99 20.56 -18.51
C GLY A 437 -2.85 19.29 -18.64
N ILE A 438 -3.23 18.65 -17.52
CA ILE A 438 -4.12 17.48 -17.51
C ILE A 438 -5.42 17.79 -16.75
N THR A 439 -5.32 18.10 -15.45
CA THR A 439 -6.50 18.34 -14.58
C THR A 439 -6.61 19.79 -14.10
N CYS A 440 -5.55 20.58 -14.26
CA CYS A 440 -5.56 22.01 -13.96
C CYS A 440 -4.79 22.83 -15.00
N PRO A 441 -4.99 24.16 -15.08
CA PRO A 441 -4.27 25.02 -16.01
C PRO A 441 -2.75 24.96 -15.83
N GLY A 442 -2.00 24.97 -16.94
CA GLY A 442 -0.53 24.98 -16.99
C GLY A 442 0.02 24.09 -18.10
N SER A 443 1.31 23.73 -18.03
CA SER A 443 1.98 22.84 -18.99
C SER A 443 2.38 21.53 -18.33
N TYR A 444 2.01 20.42 -18.96
CA TYR A 444 2.48 19.11 -18.53
C TYR A 444 3.98 18.94 -18.80
N GLU A 445 4.52 19.53 -19.87
CA GLU A 445 5.96 19.44 -20.15
C GLU A 445 6.82 20.13 -19.07
N GLU A 446 6.29 21.18 -18.44
CA GLU A 446 6.94 21.80 -17.27
C GLU A 446 6.78 20.94 -16.02
N TYR A 447 5.57 20.45 -15.74
CA TYR A 447 5.30 19.55 -14.62
C TYR A 447 6.19 18.31 -14.65
N ALA A 448 6.28 17.66 -15.81
CA ALA A 448 7.03 16.43 -16.01
C ALA A 448 8.55 16.57 -15.79
N LYS A 449 9.10 17.79 -15.75
CA LYS A 449 10.53 18.04 -15.47
C LYS A 449 10.85 18.15 -13.98
N ASP A 450 9.90 18.57 -13.15
CA ASP A 450 10.09 18.74 -11.70
C ASP A 450 8.76 18.61 -10.95
N PRO A 451 8.09 17.45 -10.99
CA PRO A 451 6.74 17.29 -10.44
C PRO A 451 6.66 17.63 -8.95
N GLY A 452 7.76 17.47 -8.22
CA GLY A 452 7.87 17.85 -6.81
C GLY A 452 7.52 19.31 -6.54
N ARG A 453 7.87 20.24 -7.46
CA ARG A 453 7.51 21.66 -7.32
C ARG A 453 6.00 21.89 -7.24
N TRP A 454 5.19 21.05 -7.89
CA TRP A 454 3.74 21.16 -7.85
C TRP A 454 3.13 20.28 -6.76
N ILE A 455 3.67 19.09 -6.52
CA ILE A 455 3.13 18.15 -5.54
C ILE A 455 3.35 18.67 -4.10
N TYR A 456 4.53 19.20 -3.78
CA TYR A 456 4.89 19.55 -2.40
C TYR A 456 4.50 20.97 -2.00
N ASN A 457 4.29 21.87 -2.96
CA ASN A 457 3.87 23.25 -2.70
C ASN A 457 2.35 23.43 -2.73
N GLN A 458 1.57 22.35 -2.89
CA GLN A 458 0.13 22.41 -2.65
C GLN A 458 -0.09 22.58 -1.15
N GLN A 459 -0.44 23.80 -0.74
CA GLN A 459 -0.99 24.02 0.60
C GLN A 459 -2.31 23.26 0.69
N ALA A 460 -2.38 22.28 1.59
CA ALA A 460 -3.57 21.49 1.87
C ALA A 460 -4.72 22.36 2.40
#